data_AF-K1T8G9-F1
#
_entry.id   AF-K1T8G9-F1
#
_cell.length_a   1.000
_cell.length_b   1.000
_cell.length_c   1.000
_cell.angle_alpha   90.00
_cell.angle_beta   90.00
_cell.angle_gamma   90.00
#
_symmetry.space_group_name_H-M   'P 1'
#
loop_
_entity.id
_entity.type
_entity.pdbx_description
1 polymer ?
#
loop_
_entity_poly.entity_id
_entity_poly.type
_entity_poly.pdbx_seq_one_letter_code
_entity_poly.pdbx_strand_id
1 'polypeptide(L)'
;MIVRKRPPLSFPQLLVCISLLCALTGALTLVASHTSPDRRFEQFTSQLFQEEMTGSTLNMHYTIADPKTFGISEYEPVLPIYHSGQPEDSKEHCSDLLHRLDRIDPDRLSPENAYTYRLLHRSLENDLALADFPYYNEPLSPSSGMQSQLPVLLAEYTFRTKRDVTDYLALLDQIDDYFSSLLLYEQEKAAAGFFMPACSSEKVRKQCDTIVTTEELAQGTHFLQTTFEDRLSELQKQGLFT
;
A
#
# COMPACT_ATOMS: atom_id res chain seq x y z
N MET A 1 28.67 44.75 -42.86
CA MET A 1 28.67 44.02 -41.57
C MET A 1 30.01 43.29 -41.44
N ILE A 2 30.96 43.82 -40.67
CA ILE A 2 32.30 43.22 -40.49
C ILE A 2 32.21 42.19 -39.37
N VAL A 3 32.30 40.91 -39.72
CA VAL A 3 32.40 39.81 -38.74
C VAL A 3 33.83 39.83 -38.18
N ARG A 4 34.01 40.38 -36.98
CA ARG A 4 35.28 40.27 -36.23
C ARG A 4 35.49 38.79 -35.86
N LYS A 5 36.45 38.13 -36.51
CA LYS A 5 36.96 36.82 -36.07
C LYS A 5 37.63 36.98 -34.70
N ARG A 6 37.14 36.28 -33.69
CA ARG A 6 37.74 36.25 -32.35
C ARG A 6 39.14 35.60 -32.43
N PRO A 7 40.15 36.08 -31.70
CA PRO A 7 41.48 35.47 -31.70
C PRO A 7 41.41 34.04 -31.12
N PRO A 8 42.20 33.08 -31.65
CA PRO A 8 42.24 31.72 -31.12
C PRO A 8 42.78 31.73 -29.68
N LEU A 9 42.21 30.85 -28.84
CA LEU A 9 42.65 30.64 -27.46
C LEU A 9 44.13 30.29 -27.41
N SER A 10 44.88 30.86 -26.47
CA SER A 10 46.29 30.49 -26.28
C SER A 10 46.40 29.09 -25.67
N PHE A 11 47.50 28.38 -25.97
CA PHE A 11 47.76 27.04 -25.44
C PHE A 11 47.55 26.89 -23.90
N PRO A 12 47.99 27.83 -23.03
CA PRO A 12 47.71 27.74 -21.60
C PRO A 12 46.23 27.96 -21.24
N GLN A 13 45.49 28.78 -21.99
CA GLN A 13 44.05 28.95 -21.81
C GLN A 13 43.28 27.69 -22.20
N LEU A 14 43.73 26.99 -23.26
CA LEU A 14 43.17 25.71 -23.67
C LEU A 14 43.36 24.64 -22.59
N LEU A 15 44.54 24.57 -21.98
CA LEU A 15 44.83 23.62 -20.88
C LEU A 15 43.96 23.88 -19.64
N VAL A 16 43.74 25.15 -19.28
CA VAL A 16 42.84 25.53 -18.17
C VAL A 16 41.38 25.19 -18.48
N CYS A 17 40.93 25.41 -19.72
CA CYS A 17 39.58 25.01 -20.12
C CYS A 17 39.40 23.49 -20.08
N ILE A 18 40.39 22.71 -20.52
CA ILE A 18 40.35 21.25 -20.48
C ILE A 18 40.33 20.75 -19.03
N SER A 19 41.15 21.30 -18.14
CA SER A 19 41.17 20.88 -16.73
C SER A 19 39.86 21.20 -16.01
N LEU A 20 39.27 22.37 -16.26
CA LEU A 20 37.95 22.74 -15.76
C LEU A 20 36.84 21.83 -16.30
N LEU A 21 36.90 21.47 -17.60
CA LEU A 21 35.93 20.56 -18.19
C LEU A 21 36.03 19.16 -17.57
N CYS A 22 37.25 18.64 -17.41
CA CYS A 22 37.51 17.34 -16.77
C CYS A 22 37.05 17.31 -15.31
N ALA A 23 37.31 18.38 -14.54
CA ALA A 23 36.86 18.51 -13.16
C ALA A 23 35.33 18.55 -13.06
N LEU A 24 34.67 19.31 -13.95
CA LEU A 24 33.21 19.40 -14.01
C LEU A 24 32.58 18.06 -14.40
N THR A 25 33.12 17.38 -15.42
CA THR A 25 32.64 16.05 -15.81
C THR A 25 32.84 15.03 -14.69
N GLY A 26 33.99 15.06 -14.00
CA GLY A 26 34.27 14.19 -12.86
C GLY A 26 33.28 14.41 -11.71
N ALA A 27 33.02 15.66 -11.35
CA ALA A 27 32.04 16.01 -10.32
C ALA A 27 30.61 15.58 -10.70
N LEU A 28 30.20 15.80 -11.95
CA LEU A 28 28.89 15.36 -12.44
C LEU A 28 28.75 13.84 -12.47
N THR A 29 29.79 13.11 -12.89
CA THR A 29 29.78 11.64 -12.85
C THR A 29 29.74 11.10 -11.42
N LEU A 30 30.43 11.74 -10.48
CA LEU A 30 30.43 11.35 -9.08
C LEU A 30 29.04 11.56 -8.46
N VAL A 31 28.46 12.75 -8.65
CA VAL A 31 27.09 13.06 -8.18
C VAL A 31 26.07 12.12 -8.83
N ALA A 32 26.16 11.88 -10.14
CA ALA A 32 25.29 10.93 -10.83
C ALA A 32 25.47 9.48 -10.31
N SER A 33 26.69 9.09 -9.96
CA SER A 33 27.00 7.74 -9.46
C SER A 33 26.53 7.46 -8.02
N HIS A 34 26.36 8.51 -7.21
CA HIS A 34 25.77 8.44 -5.86
C HIS A 34 24.26 8.65 -5.89
N THR A 35 23.75 9.54 -6.75
CA THR A 35 22.30 9.73 -6.89
C THR A 35 21.62 8.60 -7.65
N SER A 36 22.33 7.81 -8.48
CA SER A 36 21.70 6.70 -9.21
C SER A 36 21.34 5.48 -8.36
N PRO A 37 22.15 5.00 -7.39
CA PRO A 37 21.75 3.94 -6.48
C PRO A 37 20.61 4.37 -5.56
N ASP A 38 20.70 5.55 -4.93
CA ASP A 38 19.62 6.10 -4.09
C ASP A 38 18.32 6.24 -4.89
N ARG A 39 18.36 6.86 -6.07
CA ARG A 39 17.17 7.00 -6.93
C ARG A 39 16.58 5.66 -7.34
N ARG A 40 17.41 4.66 -7.60
CA ARG A 40 16.93 3.31 -7.95
C ARG A 40 16.26 2.64 -6.74
N PHE A 41 16.80 2.81 -5.54
CA PHE A 41 16.18 2.32 -4.31
C PHE A 41 14.87 3.04 -4.01
N GLU A 42 14.84 4.37 -4.11
CA GLU A 42 13.63 5.18 -3.93
C GLU A 42 12.54 4.83 -4.96
N GLN A 43 12.94 4.54 -6.21
CA GLN A 43 12.00 4.05 -7.23
C GLN A 43 11.44 2.67 -6.85
N PHE A 44 12.27 1.77 -6.35
CA PHE A 44 11.84 0.46 -5.88
C PHE A 44 10.85 0.56 -4.71
N THR A 45 11.17 1.35 -3.68
CA THR A 45 10.30 1.53 -2.51
C THR A 45 9.02 2.29 -2.85
N SER A 46 9.08 3.26 -3.77
CA SER A 46 7.88 3.95 -4.26
C SER A 46 6.95 3.01 -5.01
N GLN A 47 7.49 2.11 -5.85
CA GLN A 47 6.68 1.10 -6.54
C GLN A 47 6.04 0.12 -5.57
N LEU A 48 6.81 -0.41 -4.62
CA LEU A 48 6.30 -1.30 -3.58
C LEU A 48 5.20 -0.62 -2.76
N PHE A 49 5.40 0.64 -2.38
CA PHE A 49 4.38 1.41 -1.66
C PHE A 49 3.09 1.58 -2.48
N GLN A 50 3.20 1.88 -3.77
CA GLN A 50 2.04 2.01 -4.64
C GLN A 50 1.27 0.68 -4.79
N GLU A 51 2.00 -0.43 -4.93
CA GLU A 51 1.43 -1.78 -4.99
C GLU A 51 0.66 -2.11 -3.71
N GLU A 52 1.25 -1.91 -2.54
CA GLU A 52 0.62 -2.14 -1.23
C GLU A 52 -0.63 -1.27 -1.01
N MET A 53 -0.58 0.00 -1.39
CA MET A 53 -1.73 0.91 -1.25
C MET A 53 -2.85 0.55 -2.22
N THR A 54 -2.53 0.18 -3.46
CA THR A 54 -3.55 -0.15 -4.46
C THR A 54 -4.16 -1.54 -4.27
N GLY A 55 -3.50 -2.44 -3.54
CA GLY A 55 -4.03 -3.76 -3.17
C GLY A 55 -5.15 -3.75 -2.12
N SER A 56 -5.38 -2.63 -1.42
CA SER A 56 -6.49 -2.48 -0.47
C SER A 56 -6.88 -1.02 -0.33
N THR A 57 -8.06 -0.67 -0.82
CA THR A 57 -8.55 0.73 -0.74
C THR A 57 -8.80 1.16 0.69
N LEU A 58 -9.23 0.25 1.58
CA LEU A 58 -9.32 0.54 3.01
C LEU A 58 -7.94 0.87 3.58
N ASN A 59 -6.92 0.05 3.31
CA ASN A 59 -5.57 0.30 3.79
C ASN A 59 -5.04 1.66 3.31
N MET A 60 -5.21 1.96 2.03
CA MET A 60 -4.83 3.24 1.46
C MET A 60 -5.55 4.41 2.13
N HIS A 61 -6.88 4.34 2.27
CA HIS A 61 -7.69 5.42 2.83
C HIS A 61 -7.31 5.80 4.27
N TYR A 62 -6.91 4.80 5.06
CA TYR A 62 -6.48 4.98 6.44
C TYR A 62 -4.99 5.32 6.58
N THR A 63 -4.19 5.14 5.52
CA THR A 63 -2.75 5.43 5.53
C THR A 63 -2.43 6.80 4.94
N ILE A 64 -3.06 7.17 3.82
CA ILE A 64 -2.77 8.42 3.09
C ILE A 64 -4.06 9.17 2.72
N ALA A 65 -4.11 10.45 3.07
CA ALA A 65 -5.27 11.30 2.79
C ALA A 65 -5.36 11.79 1.33
N ASP A 66 -4.22 11.87 0.63
CA ASP A 66 -4.13 12.25 -0.78
C ASP A 66 -3.21 11.30 -1.56
N PRO A 67 -3.76 10.23 -2.16
CA PRO A 67 -2.98 9.25 -2.93
C PRO A 67 -2.17 9.86 -4.10
N LYS A 68 -2.63 11.00 -4.67
CA LYS A 68 -1.95 11.65 -5.80
C LYS A 68 -0.56 12.16 -5.43
N THR A 69 -0.37 12.58 -4.19
CA THR A 69 0.95 13.01 -3.68
C THR A 69 1.97 11.85 -3.69
N PHE A 70 1.50 10.60 -3.71
CA PHE A 70 2.32 9.38 -3.79
C PHE A 70 2.35 8.76 -5.19
N GLY A 71 1.85 9.47 -6.21
CA GLY A 71 1.82 8.99 -7.60
C GLY A 71 0.65 8.06 -7.92
N ILE A 72 -0.29 7.87 -6.99
CA ILE A 72 -1.49 7.05 -7.17
C ILE A 72 -2.63 7.96 -7.61
N SER A 73 -2.84 8.05 -8.93
CA SER A 73 -3.86 8.93 -9.52
C SER A 73 -5.06 8.19 -10.08
N GLU A 74 -4.84 6.95 -10.51
CA GLU A 74 -5.85 6.04 -11.05
C GLU A 74 -5.73 4.72 -10.28
N TYR A 75 -6.84 4.23 -9.74
CA TYR A 75 -6.94 2.95 -9.05
C TYR A 75 -8.38 2.46 -9.06
N GLU A 76 -8.56 1.16 -8.89
CA GLU A 76 -9.85 0.52 -8.71
C GLU A 76 -10.11 0.31 -7.21
N PRO A 77 -11.31 0.66 -6.68
CA PRO A 77 -11.66 0.35 -5.31
C PRO A 77 -11.70 -1.16 -5.09
N VAL A 78 -10.94 -1.67 -4.13
CA VAL A 78 -10.79 -3.11 -3.90
C VAL A 78 -10.69 -3.46 -2.41
N LEU A 79 -11.39 -4.51 -2.01
CA LEU A 79 -11.13 -5.27 -0.78
C LEU A 79 -10.21 -6.46 -1.11
N PRO A 80 -9.21 -6.78 -0.27
CA PRO A 80 -8.29 -7.89 -0.55
C PRO A 80 -9.04 -9.23 -0.47
N ILE A 81 -9.18 -9.93 -1.59
CA ILE A 81 -9.88 -11.22 -1.69
C ILE A 81 -8.87 -12.36 -1.61
N TYR A 82 -9.08 -13.27 -0.67
CA TYR A 82 -8.29 -14.50 -0.58
C TYR A 82 -8.67 -15.51 -1.66
N HIS A 83 -7.67 -16.24 -2.17
CA HIS A 83 -7.88 -17.42 -3.01
C HIS A 83 -6.91 -18.55 -2.62
N SER A 84 -7.22 -19.80 -2.98
CA SER A 84 -6.46 -20.98 -2.54
C SER A 84 -4.97 -20.96 -2.93
N GLY A 85 -4.61 -20.34 -4.06
CA GLY A 85 -3.21 -20.16 -4.49
C GLY A 85 -2.47 -18.98 -3.83
N GLN A 86 -3.14 -18.20 -2.98
CA GLN A 86 -2.57 -16.98 -2.40
C GLN A 86 -1.30 -17.24 -1.57
N PRO A 87 -1.16 -18.33 -0.78
CA PRO A 87 0.08 -18.58 -0.04
C PRO A 87 1.31 -18.71 -0.96
N GLU A 88 1.17 -19.46 -2.06
CA GLU A 88 2.23 -19.62 -3.07
C GLU A 88 2.51 -18.31 -3.80
N ASP A 89 1.46 -17.60 -4.23
CA ASP A 89 1.60 -16.33 -4.95
C ASP A 89 2.28 -15.26 -4.07
N SER A 90 1.90 -15.16 -2.79
CA SER A 90 2.55 -14.27 -1.82
C SER A 90 4.01 -14.64 -1.59
N LYS A 91 4.33 -15.94 -1.55
CA LYS A 91 5.71 -16.43 -1.39
C LYS A 91 6.58 -16.09 -2.60
N GLU A 92 6.06 -16.33 -3.81
CA GLU A 92 6.73 -15.99 -5.07
C GLU A 92 6.95 -14.48 -5.17
N HIS A 93 5.92 -13.69 -4.89
CA HIS A 93 6.00 -12.24 -4.87
C HIS A 93 7.06 -11.72 -3.89
N CYS A 94 7.07 -12.23 -2.65
CA CYS A 94 8.07 -11.86 -1.64
C CYS A 94 9.50 -12.22 -2.07
N SER A 95 9.69 -13.41 -2.65
CA SER A 95 10.98 -13.84 -3.20
C SER A 95 11.45 -12.92 -4.34
N ASP A 96 10.54 -12.52 -5.23
CA ASP A 96 10.83 -11.60 -6.32
C ASP A 96 11.20 -10.20 -5.84
N LEU A 97 10.50 -9.69 -4.82
CA LEU A 97 10.85 -8.43 -4.16
C LEU A 97 12.25 -8.47 -3.56
N LEU A 98 12.58 -9.55 -2.83
CA LEU A 98 13.90 -9.74 -2.23
C LEU A 98 14.99 -9.79 -3.31
N HIS A 99 14.78 -10.57 -4.38
CA HIS A 99 15.72 -10.63 -5.51
C HIS A 99 15.90 -9.27 -6.23
N ARG A 100 14.84 -8.47 -6.36
CA ARG A 100 14.94 -7.12 -6.93
C ARG A 100 15.72 -6.19 -6.00
N LEU A 101 15.50 -6.29 -4.70
CA LEU A 101 16.17 -5.52 -3.66
C LEU A 101 17.68 -5.85 -3.61
N ASP A 102 18.05 -7.14 -3.63
CA ASP A 102 19.44 -7.63 -3.62
C ASP A 102 20.33 -7.10 -4.75
N ARG A 103 19.71 -6.66 -5.84
CA ARG A 103 20.43 -6.05 -6.97
C ARG A 103 20.85 -4.61 -6.69
N ILE A 104 20.53 -4.04 -5.54
CA ILE A 104 20.90 -2.70 -5.10
C ILE A 104 22.00 -2.86 -4.05
N ASP A 105 23.18 -2.30 -4.34
CA ASP A 105 24.34 -2.36 -3.46
C ASP A 105 24.17 -1.37 -2.27
N PRO A 106 23.99 -1.87 -1.03
CA PRO A 106 23.70 -1.01 0.13
C PRO A 106 24.89 -0.12 0.52
N ASP A 107 26.13 -0.50 0.19
CA ASP A 107 27.32 0.30 0.50
C ASP A 107 27.41 1.57 -0.38
N ARG A 108 26.59 1.64 -1.43
CA ARG A 108 26.50 2.77 -2.35
C ARG A 108 25.31 3.69 -2.08
N LEU A 109 24.48 3.38 -1.09
CA LEU A 109 23.33 4.19 -0.69
C LEU A 109 23.75 5.29 0.28
N SER A 110 22.96 6.36 0.34
CA SER A 110 23.02 7.30 1.45
C SER A 110 22.75 6.60 2.79
N PRO A 111 23.24 7.14 3.94
CA PRO A 111 23.03 6.50 5.24
C PRO A 111 21.55 6.23 5.59
N GLU A 112 20.65 7.11 5.16
CA GLU A 112 19.20 6.96 5.36
C GLU A 112 18.64 5.81 4.51
N ASN A 113 18.93 5.79 3.22
CA ASN A 113 18.47 4.71 2.34
C ASN A 113 19.13 3.36 2.68
N ALA A 114 20.39 3.35 3.12
CA ALA A 114 21.04 2.14 3.63
C ALA A 114 20.35 1.58 4.88
N TYR A 115 19.85 2.46 5.75
CA TYR A 115 19.07 2.04 6.93
C TYR A 115 17.72 1.46 6.53
N THR A 116 16.98 2.14 5.65
CA THR A 116 15.69 1.69 5.14
C THR A 116 15.83 0.38 4.36
N TYR A 117 16.86 0.24 3.53
CA TYR A 117 17.21 -1.00 2.83
C TYR A 117 17.34 -2.15 3.82
N ARG A 118 18.11 -1.96 4.90
CA ARG A 118 18.35 -3.02 5.89
C ARG A 118 17.06 -3.44 6.60
N LEU A 119 16.17 -2.48 6.92
CA LEU A 119 14.88 -2.79 7.53
C LEU A 119 13.98 -3.56 6.56
N LEU A 120 13.89 -3.09 5.31
CA LEU A 120 13.05 -3.72 4.29
C LEU A 120 13.53 -5.11 3.93
N HIS A 121 14.83 -5.29 3.71
CA HIS A 121 15.44 -6.59 3.44
C HIS A 121 15.12 -7.58 4.56
N ARG A 122 15.32 -7.17 5.82
CA ARG A 122 15.03 -8.02 6.97
C ARG A 122 13.53 -8.33 7.10
N SER A 123 12.66 -7.39 6.76
CA SER A 123 11.20 -7.64 6.73
C SER A 123 10.88 -8.73 5.71
N LEU A 124 11.34 -8.55 4.46
CA LEU A 124 11.09 -9.51 3.38
C LEU A 124 11.68 -10.90 3.67
N GLU A 125 12.88 -10.98 4.27
CA GLU A 125 13.43 -12.27 4.72
C GLU A 125 12.54 -12.95 5.77
N ASN A 126 12.00 -12.19 6.72
CA ASN A 126 11.09 -12.73 7.72
C ASN A 126 9.76 -13.15 7.08
N ASP A 127 9.21 -12.34 6.17
CA ASP A 127 7.96 -12.62 5.47
C ASP A 127 8.08 -13.89 4.61
N LEU A 128 9.21 -14.04 3.90
CA LEU A 128 9.52 -15.24 3.12
C LEU A 128 9.66 -16.49 4.00
N ALA A 129 10.29 -16.36 5.18
CA ALA A 129 10.39 -17.45 6.14
C ALA A 129 9.03 -17.81 6.76
N LEU A 130 8.16 -16.83 7.00
CA LEU A 130 6.80 -17.03 7.51
C LEU A 130 5.87 -17.66 6.46
N ALA A 131 6.14 -17.48 5.17
CA ALA A 131 5.36 -18.08 4.08
C ALA A 131 5.35 -19.63 4.11
N ASP A 132 6.32 -20.26 4.79
CA ASP A 132 6.34 -21.71 5.03
C ASP A 132 5.29 -22.17 6.09
N PHE A 133 4.62 -21.22 6.75
CA PHE A 133 3.61 -21.45 7.77
C PHE A 133 2.27 -20.84 7.36
N PRO A 134 1.62 -21.35 6.30
CA PRO A 134 0.28 -20.91 5.94
C PRO A 134 -0.71 -21.19 7.08
N TYR A 135 -1.79 -20.43 7.12
CA TYR A 135 -2.92 -20.63 8.03
C TYR A 135 -2.74 -20.19 9.50
N TYR A 136 -1.69 -19.42 9.82
CA TYR A 136 -1.51 -18.81 11.15
C TYR A 136 -2.20 -17.46 11.33
N ASN A 137 -2.67 -16.83 10.24
CA ASN A 137 -3.47 -15.61 10.36
C ASN A 137 -4.86 -15.92 10.96
N GLU A 138 -5.39 -14.96 11.71
CA GLU A 138 -6.70 -15.02 12.37
C GLU A 138 -7.61 -13.92 11.79
N PRO A 139 -8.01 -14.01 10.50
CA PRO A 139 -8.83 -12.97 9.86
C PRO A 139 -10.22 -12.87 10.51
N LEU A 140 -10.72 -13.98 11.06
CA LEU A 140 -11.89 -14.01 11.92
C LEU A 140 -11.47 -14.36 13.34
N SER A 141 -11.75 -13.46 14.30
CA SER A 141 -11.45 -13.69 15.70
C SER A 141 -12.35 -12.84 16.60
N PRO A 142 -12.68 -13.28 17.83
CA PRO A 142 -13.59 -12.54 18.70
C PRO A 142 -13.14 -11.12 19.06
N SER A 143 -11.82 -10.86 19.11
CA SER A 143 -11.25 -9.58 19.56
C SER A 143 -10.97 -8.60 18.43
N SER A 144 -10.58 -9.09 17.26
CA SER A 144 -10.00 -8.26 16.20
C SER A 144 -10.29 -8.79 14.80
N GLY A 145 -11.28 -9.66 14.65
CA GLY A 145 -11.64 -10.21 13.35
C GLY A 145 -12.40 -9.20 12.48
N MET A 146 -12.31 -9.41 11.17
CA MET A 146 -12.92 -8.55 10.17
C MET A 146 -14.45 -8.52 10.25
N GLN A 147 -15.07 -9.57 10.80
CA GLN A 147 -16.51 -9.58 11.06
C GLN A 147 -16.96 -8.49 12.05
N SER A 148 -16.05 -7.98 12.88
CA SER A 148 -16.32 -6.89 13.83
C SER A 148 -15.67 -5.57 13.44
N GLN A 149 -14.47 -5.63 12.86
CA GLN A 149 -13.73 -4.42 12.48
C GLN A 149 -14.27 -3.76 11.22
N LEU A 150 -14.66 -4.53 10.19
CA LEU A 150 -15.04 -3.96 8.90
C LEU A 150 -16.23 -2.99 9.01
N PRO A 151 -17.31 -3.30 9.77
CA PRO A 151 -18.40 -2.34 9.94
C PRO A 151 -17.95 -1.03 10.62
N VAL A 152 -17.03 -1.10 11.59
CA VAL A 152 -16.48 0.09 12.24
C VAL A 152 -15.65 0.92 11.24
N LEU A 153 -14.77 0.28 10.46
CA LEU A 153 -14.02 0.95 9.41
C LEU A 153 -14.94 1.62 8.39
N LEU A 154 -16.03 0.97 7.98
CA LEU A 154 -16.99 1.56 7.07
C LEU A 154 -17.73 2.76 7.71
N ALA A 155 -18.03 2.70 9.01
CA ALA A 155 -18.63 3.82 9.73
C ALA A 155 -17.67 4.99 9.99
N GLU A 156 -16.36 4.76 9.96
CA GLU A 156 -15.35 5.80 10.17
C GLU A 156 -14.70 6.27 8.86
N TYR A 157 -15.11 5.70 7.72
CA TYR A 157 -14.58 6.04 6.40
C TYR A 157 -14.86 7.51 6.07
N THR A 158 -13.83 8.34 6.15
CA THR A 158 -13.95 9.80 5.97
C THR A 158 -14.28 10.17 4.52
N PHE A 159 -15.26 11.04 4.30
CA PHE A 159 -15.56 11.60 2.97
C PHE A 159 -14.89 12.98 2.83
N ARG A 160 -13.78 13.04 2.09
CA ARG A 160 -13.04 14.30 1.78
C ARG A 160 -13.41 14.83 0.40
N THR A 161 -13.79 13.94 -0.50
CA THR A 161 -14.05 14.20 -1.91
C THR A 161 -15.23 13.35 -2.39
N LYS A 162 -15.78 13.70 -3.57
CA LYS A 162 -16.77 12.85 -4.24
C LYS A 162 -16.24 11.44 -4.54
N ARG A 163 -14.92 11.30 -4.77
CA ARG A 163 -14.28 10.00 -5.04
C ARG A 163 -14.37 9.08 -3.82
N ASP A 164 -14.20 9.61 -2.61
CA ASP A 164 -14.33 8.81 -1.38
C ASP A 164 -15.73 8.19 -1.25
N VAL A 165 -16.78 8.90 -1.67
CA VAL A 165 -18.16 8.40 -1.66
C VAL A 165 -18.32 7.26 -2.67
N THR A 166 -17.78 7.41 -3.88
CA THR A 166 -17.88 6.35 -4.91
C THR A 166 -17.05 5.12 -4.53
N ASP A 167 -15.88 5.32 -3.93
CA ASP A 167 -15.01 4.23 -3.49
C ASP A 167 -15.66 3.47 -2.34
N TYR A 168 -16.23 4.19 -1.37
CA TYR A 168 -16.99 3.60 -0.29
C TYR A 168 -18.13 2.70 -0.78
N LEU A 169 -18.95 3.18 -1.72
CA LEU A 169 -20.05 2.39 -2.28
C LEU A 169 -19.53 1.16 -3.05
N ALA A 170 -18.45 1.30 -3.81
CA ALA A 170 -17.83 0.17 -4.51
C ALA A 170 -17.24 -0.88 -3.55
N LEU A 171 -16.76 -0.48 -2.36
CA LEU A 171 -16.33 -1.42 -1.32
C LEU A 171 -17.51 -2.14 -0.67
N LEU A 172 -18.67 -1.46 -0.49
CA LEU A 172 -19.89 -2.12 0.01
C LEU A 172 -20.35 -3.22 -0.94
N ASP A 173 -20.27 -2.99 -2.26
CA ASP A 173 -20.64 -3.98 -3.29
C ASP A 173 -19.75 -5.24 -3.26
N GLN A 174 -18.57 -5.18 -2.63
CA GLN A 174 -17.61 -6.30 -2.53
C GLN A 174 -17.70 -7.10 -1.23
N ILE A 175 -18.55 -6.71 -0.28
CA ILE A 175 -18.58 -7.32 1.06
C ILE A 175 -18.85 -8.82 1.01
N ASP A 176 -19.78 -9.25 0.16
CA ASP A 176 -20.16 -10.67 0.03
C ASP A 176 -18.99 -11.52 -0.48
N ASP A 177 -18.30 -11.05 -1.52
CA ASP A 177 -17.12 -11.73 -2.08
C ASP A 177 -15.96 -11.75 -1.08
N TYR A 178 -15.75 -10.63 -0.37
CA TYR A 178 -14.72 -10.52 0.66
C TYR A 178 -14.92 -11.55 1.78
N PHE A 179 -16.11 -11.61 2.39
CA PHE A 179 -16.37 -12.59 3.45
C PHE A 179 -16.42 -14.04 2.94
N SER A 180 -16.86 -14.26 1.70
CA SER A 180 -16.76 -15.57 1.04
C SER A 180 -15.31 -16.03 0.93
N SER A 181 -14.39 -15.12 0.63
CA SER A 181 -12.96 -15.40 0.57
C SER A 181 -12.36 -15.73 1.95
N LEU A 182 -12.80 -15.03 3.01
CA LEU A 182 -12.38 -15.34 4.38
C LEU A 182 -12.93 -16.70 4.83
N LEU A 183 -14.14 -17.06 4.43
CA LEU A 183 -14.71 -18.38 4.69
C LEU A 183 -13.90 -19.48 4.01
N LEU A 184 -13.47 -19.27 2.75
CA LEU A 184 -12.57 -20.20 2.06
C LEU A 184 -11.27 -20.39 2.84
N TYR A 185 -10.62 -19.30 3.27
CA TYR A 185 -9.42 -19.37 4.10
C TYR A 185 -9.64 -20.17 5.39
N GLU A 186 -10.73 -19.91 6.13
CA GLU A 186 -11.04 -20.63 7.37
C GLU A 186 -11.33 -22.13 7.13
N GLN A 187 -11.93 -22.48 5.99
CA GLN A 187 -12.15 -23.89 5.61
C GLN A 187 -10.84 -24.62 5.33
N GLU A 188 -9.92 -23.99 4.60
CA GLU A 188 -8.59 -24.56 4.35
C GLU A 188 -7.75 -24.66 5.63
N LYS A 189 -7.76 -23.60 6.44
CA LYS A 189 -7.14 -23.56 7.77
C LYS A 189 -7.67 -24.67 8.67
N ALA A 190 -8.98 -24.92 8.65
CA ALA A 190 -9.59 -26.00 9.41
C ALA A 190 -9.18 -27.39 8.89
N ALA A 191 -9.14 -27.57 7.56
CA ALA A 191 -8.67 -28.81 6.94
C ALA A 191 -7.19 -29.11 7.28
N ALA A 192 -6.37 -28.08 7.47
CA ALA A 192 -4.99 -28.17 7.92
C ALA A 192 -4.84 -28.40 9.45
N GLY A 193 -5.94 -28.41 10.22
CA GLY A 193 -5.93 -28.68 11.66
C GLY A 193 -5.69 -27.46 12.55
N PHE A 194 -5.80 -26.24 12.00
CA PHE A 194 -5.54 -24.98 12.70
C PHE A 194 -6.81 -24.19 13.04
N PHE A 195 -8.00 -24.81 12.98
CA PHE A 195 -9.24 -24.09 13.27
C PHE A 195 -9.27 -23.50 14.69
N MET A 196 -9.93 -22.36 14.83
CA MET A 196 -10.06 -21.69 16.11
C MET A 196 -10.83 -22.56 17.14
N PRO A 197 -10.58 -22.37 18.45
CA PRO A 197 -11.33 -23.08 19.49
C PRO A 197 -12.85 -22.84 19.40
N ALA A 198 -13.65 -23.84 19.79
CA ALA A 198 -15.11 -23.78 19.73
C ALA A 198 -15.70 -22.55 20.41
N CYS A 199 -15.18 -22.16 21.58
CA CYS A 199 -15.65 -20.97 22.29
C CYS A 199 -15.35 -19.65 21.55
N SER A 200 -14.31 -19.61 20.72
CA SER A 200 -14.00 -18.48 19.85
C SER A 200 -14.94 -18.45 18.65
N SER A 201 -15.14 -19.60 17.99
CA SER A 201 -16.07 -19.73 16.86
C SER A 201 -17.51 -19.35 17.24
N GLU A 202 -17.99 -19.76 18.42
CA GLU A 202 -19.31 -19.37 18.92
C GLU A 202 -19.45 -17.85 19.10
N LYS A 203 -18.39 -17.18 19.57
CA LYS A 203 -18.37 -15.72 19.72
C LYS A 203 -18.36 -15.01 18.37
N VAL A 204 -17.54 -15.48 17.42
CA VAL A 204 -17.50 -14.94 16.05
C VAL A 204 -18.88 -15.06 15.41
N ARG A 205 -19.51 -16.24 15.49
CA ARG A 205 -20.87 -16.46 14.99
C ARG A 205 -21.88 -15.49 15.60
N LYS A 206 -21.86 -15.34 16.93
CA LYS A 206 -22.73 -14.39 17.62
C LYS A 206 -22.51 -12.95 17.14
N GLN A 207 -21.25 -12.54 16.91
CA GLN A 207 -20.95 -11.21 16.39
C GLN A 207 -21.56 -11.00 15.00
N CYS A 208 -21.42 -11.97 14.09
CA CYS A 208 -22.05 -11.91 12.76
C CYS A 208 -23.57 -11.73 12.85
N ASP A 209 -24.23 -12.42 13.79
CA ASP A 209 -25.69 -12.34 13.98
C ASP A 209 -26.16 -10.99 14.57
N THR A 210 -25.27 -10.28 15.28
CA THR A 210 -25.65 -9.08 16.05
C THR A 210 -25.13 -7.76 15.49
N ILE A 211 -24.11 -7.78 14.64
CA ILE A 211 -23.44 -6.54 14.23
C ILE A 211 -24.25 -5.74 13.20
N VAL A 212 -25.07 -6.42 12.40
CA VAL A 212 -26.00 -5.79 11.46
C VAL A 212 -27.33 -6.53 11.59
N THR A 213 -28.34 -5.87 12.13
CA THR A 213 -29.67 -6.47 12.29
C THR A 213 -30.66 -5.91 11.27
N THR A 214 -31.52 -6.78 10.72
CA THR A 214 -32.56 -6.37 9.77
C THR A 214 -33.51 -5.34 10.37
N GLU A 215 -33.75 -5.39 11.68
CA GLU A 215 -34.60 -4.44 12.39
C GLU A 215 -34.01 -3.03 12.39
N GLU A 216 -32.75 -2.87 12.78
CA GLU A 216 -32.07 -1.56 12.79
C GLU A 216 -31.93 -0.99 11.38
N LEU A 217 -31.64 -1.85 10.39
CA LEU A 217 -31.58 -1.45 8.99
C LEU A 217 -32.92 -0.95 8.46
N ALA A 218 -34.01 -1.66 8.77
CA ALA A 218 -35.36 -1.28 8.34
C ALA A 218 -35.84 0.02 9.01
N GLN A 219 -35.37 0.29 10.23
CA GLN A 219 -35.67 1.52 10.96
C GLN A 219 -34.75 2.70 10.58
N GLY A 220 -33.68 2.45 9.81
CA GLY A 220 -32.68 3.47 9.48
C GLY A 220 -31.83 3.90 10.67
N THR A 221 -31.83 3.15 11.76
CA THR A 221 -31.16 3.51 13.03
C THR A 221 -29.77 2.89 13.16
N HIS A 222 -29.42 1.99 12.25
CA HIS A 222 -28.13 1.32 12.27
C HIS A 222 -26.99 2.34 12.06
N PHE A 223 -25.89 2.20 12.81
CA PHE A 223 -24.79 3.17 12.79
C PHE A 223 -24.15 3.35 11.41
N LEU A 224 -24.13 2.31 10.57
CA LEU A 224 -23.66 2.44 9.18
C LEU A 224 -24.50 3.42 8.36
N GLN A 225 -25.82 3.45 8.56
CA GLN A 225 -26.74 4.34 7.85
C GLN A 225 -26.61 5.77 8.39
N THR A 226 -26.74 5.94 9.70
CA THR A 226 -26.73 7.27 10.33
C THR A 226 -25.41 7.98 10.10
N THR A 227 -24.28 7.29 10.28
CA THR A 227 -22.97 7.91 10.08
C THR A 227 -22.70 8.21 8.60
N PHE A 228 -23.19 7.38 7.66
CA PHE A 228 -23.10 7.67 6.22
C PHE A 228 -23.86 8.95 5.87
N GLU A 229 -25.11 9.09 6.33
CA GLU A 229 -25.93 10.28 6.12
C GLU A 229 -25.28 11.54 6.69
N ASP A 230 -24.72 11.45 7.89
CA ASP A 230 -24.01 12.55 8.55
C ASP A 230 -22.79 13.00 7.74
N ARG A 231 -21.93 12.06 7.31
CA ARG A 231 -20.74 12.35 6.51
C ARG A 231 -21.09 12.91 5.13
N LEU A 232 -22.12 12.37 4.50
CA LEU A 232 -22.58 12.85 3.19
C LEU A 232 -23.14 14.27 3.28
N SER A 233 -23.95 14.54 4.32
CA SER A 233 -24.51 15.87 4.59
C SER A 233 -23.42 16.91 4.83
N GLU A 234 -22.33 16.53 5.52
CA GLU A 234 -21.20 17.42 5.73
C GLU A 234 -20.47 17.76 4.42
N LEU A 235 -20.27 16.78 3.55
CA LEU A 235 -19.69 16.99 2.22
C LEU A 235 -20.56 17.92 1.34
N GLN A 236 -21.88 17.78 1.44
CA GLN A 236 -22.84 18.66 0.76
C GLN A 236 -22.81 20.10 1.29
N LYS A 237 -22.74 20.30 2.61
CA LYS A 237 -22.60 21.65 3.23
C LYS A 237 -21.34 22.37 2.76
N GLN A 238 -20.27 21.62 2.48
CA GLN A 238 -19.01 22.15 1.95
C GLN A 238 -19.05 22.41 0.43
N GLY A 239 -20.13 22.05 -0.26
CA GLY A 239 -20.26 22.21 -1.72
C GLY A 239 -19.41 21.25 -2.54
N LEU A 240 -18.91 20.17 -1.91
CA LEU A 240 -18.06 19.16 -2.55
C LEU A 240 -18.87 17.97 -3.12
N PHE A 241 -20.17 17.94 -2.82
CA PHE A 241 -21.13 16.95 -3.30
C PHE A 241 -22.49 17.61 -3.54
N THR A 242 -23.20 17.20 -4.60
CA THR A 242 -24.51 17.74 -4.99
C THR A 242 -25.51 16.61 -5.10
#